data_AF-A0A165QRW4-F1
#
_entry.id   AF-A0A165QRW4-F1
#
_cell.length_a   1.000
_cell.length_b   1.000
_cell.length_c   1.000
_cell.angle_alpha   90.00
_cell.angle_beta   90.00
_cell.angle_gamma   90.00
#
_symmetry.space_group_name_H-M   'P 1'
#
loop_
_entity.id
_entity.type
_entity.pdbx_description
1 polymer ?
#
loop_
_entity_poly.entity_id
_entity_poly.type
_entity_poly.pdbx_seq_one_letter_code
_entity_poly.pdbx_strand_id
1 'polypeptide(L)'
;YIADYPEQALLACIVQGWCPKCTGKSVDLDGGGTQHTCEHTEQLIKLLDLGTLWTEYGVVGDVVPFTNDFPRADIHELLSPDLLHQLIKGVFKDHLVEWIVTYLISKNGKAHGEAVLTEIDDR
;
A
#
# COMPACT_ATOMS: atom_id res chain seq x y z
N TYR A 1 5.51 6.68 -12.98
CA TYR A 1 6.64 6.55 -12.04
C TYR A 1 6.57 5.17 -11.43
N ILE A 2 7.60 4.37 -11.66
CA ILE A 2 7.70 3.00 -11.15
C ILE A 2 8.59 3.05 -9.91
N ALA A 3 8.05 2.61 -8.77
CA ALA A 3 8.67 2.66 -7.47
C ALA A 3 8.02 1.59 -6.58
N ASP A 4 8.72 1.09 -5.58
CA ASP A 4 8.12 0.22 -4.56
C ASP A 4 7.24 1.03 -3.60
N TYR A 5 6.34 0.37 -2.86
CA TYR A 5 5.39 1.09 -2.01
C TYR A 5 6.01 2.14 -1.05
N PRO A 6 7.10 1.86 -0.31
CA PRO A 6 7.77 2.86 0.51
C PRO A 6 8.24 4.09 -0.29
N GLU A 7 8.83 3.89 -1.47
CA GLU A 7 9.22 4.98 -2.37
C GLU A 7 7.99 5.73 -2.92
N GLN A 8 6.90 5.03 -3.26
CA GLN A 8 5.66 5.68 -3.71
C GLN A 8 5.09 6.61 -2.63
N ALA A 9 5.07 6.17 -1.37
CA ALA A 9 4.61 6.97 -0.24
C ALA A 9 5.49 8.21 -0.04
N LEU A 10 6.82 8.05 -0.14
CA LEU A 10 7.77 9.15 -0.06
C LEU A 10 7.55 10.18 -1.17
N LEU A 11 7.46 9.73 -2.43
CA LEU A 11 7.33 10.60 -3.60
C LEU A 11 6.00 11.38 -3.61
N ALA A 12 4.92 10.75 -3.16
CA ALA A 12 3.60 11.36 -3.06
C ALA A 12 3.38 12.16 -1.77
N CYS A 13 4.36 12.18 -0.84
CA CYS A 13 4.24 12.80 0.48
C CYS A 13 3.05 12.24 1.28
N ILE A 14 2.91 10.91 1.29
CA ILE A 14 1.84 10.17 1.93
C ILE A 14 2.38 9.36 3.11
N VAL A 15 1.61 9.31 4.19
CA VAL A 15 1.93 8.56 5.40
C VAL A 15 1.94 7.06 5.09
N GLN A 16 2.95 6.34 5.59
CA GLN A 16 3.05 4.90 5.40
C GLN A 16 1.81 4.17 5.95
N GLY A 17 1.28 3.23 5.16
CA GLY A 17 0.01 2.55 5.43
C GLY A 17 -1.20 3.14 4.69
N TRP A 18 -1.06 4.32 4.07
CA TRP A 18 -2.09 4.93 3.24
C TRP A 18 -1.88 4.67 1.75
N CYS A 19 -2.94 4.83 0.95
CA CYS A 19 -2.84 4.70 -0.50
C CYS A 19 -2.26 5.98 -1.12
N PRO A 20 -1.17 5.92 -1.89
CA PRO A 20 -0.62 7.11 -2.51
C PRO A 20 -1.44 7.62 -3.71
N LYS A 21 -2.45 6.85 -4.13
CA LYS A 21 -3.28 7.12 -5.30
C LYS A 21 -4.70 7.53 -4.99
N CYS A 22 -5.28 7.08 -3.87
CA CYS A 22 -6.67 7.37 -3.54
C CYS A 22 -6.84 7.84 -2.10
N THR A 23 -7.90 8.59 -1.85
CA THR A 23 -8.31 9.13 -0.55
C THR A 23 -8.93 8.09 0.38
N GLY A 24 -8.74 6.79 0.08
CA GLY A 24 -9.23 5.70 0.91
C GLY A 24 -8.55 5.70 2.28
N LYS A 25 -9.29 5.33 3.32
CA LYS A 25 -8.76 5.33 4.69
C LYS A 25 -7.78 4.18 4.87
N SER A 26 -6.70 4.41 5.61
CA SER A 26 -5.70 3.37 5.92
C SER A 26 -6.27 2.09 6.54
N VAL A 27 -7.35 2.22 7.33
CA VAL A 27 -8.03 1.09 7.98
C VAL A 27 -9.01 0.33 7.07
N ASP A 28 -9.38 0.92 5.93
CA ASP A 28 -10.35 0.36 4.98
C ASP A 28 -10.05 0.88 3.56
N LEU A 29 -8.98 0.34 2.98
CA LEU A 29 -8.54 0.73 1.63
C LEU A 29 -9.52 0.28 0.54
N ASP A 30 -10.33 -0.74 0.82
CA ASP A 30 -11.36 -1.27 -0.08
C ASP A 30 -12.72 -0.54 0.08
N GLY A 31 -12.88 0.27 1.12
CA GLY A 31 -14.07 1.08 1.41
C GLY A 31 -14.39 2.18 0.39
N GLY A 32 -13.55 2.30 -0.65
CA GLY A 32 -13.66 3.30 -1.70
C GLY A 32 -12.86 4.57 -1.40
N GLY A 33 -12.77 5.42 -2.41
CA GLY A 33 -12.02 6.67 -2.36
C GLY A 33 -11.93 7.27 -3.75
N THR A 34 -11.79 8.60 -3.81
CA THR A 34 -11.47 9.28 -5.06
C THR A 34 -9.97 9.27 -5.28
N GLN A 35 -9.54 9.45 -6.51
CA GLN A 35 -8.12 9.62 -6.79
C GLN A 35 -7.59 10.88 -6.10
N HIS A 36 -6.38 10.82 -5.54
CA HIS A 36 -5.66 12.02 -5.12
C HIS A 36 -5.30 12.86 -6.35
N THR A 37 -5.33 14.16 -6.18
CA THR A 37 -4.79 15.13 -7.15
C THR A 37 -3.98 16.16 -6.39
N CYS A 38 -2.99 16.77 -7.04
CA CYS A 38 -2.24 17.89 -6.47
C CYS A 38 -3.18 18.99 -6.01
N GLU A 39 -4.22 19.30 -6.81
CA GLU A 39 -5.22 20.31 -6.44
C GLU A 39 -5.95 19.96 -5.13
N HIS A 40 -6.37 18.70 -4.97
CA HIS A 40 -7.02 18.25 -3.74
C HIS A 40 -6.08 18.34 -2.54
N THR A 41 -4.85 17.86 -2.69
CA THR A 41 -3.82 17.88 -1.63
C THR A 41 -3.48 19.32 -1.22
N GLU A 42 -3.31 20.24 -2.17
CA GLU A 42 -3.05 21.65 -1.89
C GLU A 42 -4.23 22.33 -1.16
N GLN A 43 -5.46 21.99 -1.52
CA GLN A 43 -6.64 22.52 -0.82
C GLN A 43 -6.70 22.03 0.63
N LEU A 44 -6.41 20.75 0.88
CA LEU A 44 -6.34 20.21 2.23
C LEU A 44 -5.26 20.90 3.07
N ILE A 45 -4.06 21.11 2.51
CA ILE A 45 -2.95 21.79 3.19
C ILE A 45 -3.32 23.23 3.59
N LYS A 46 -4.11 23.93 2.77
CA LYS A 46 -4.57 25.30 3.08
C LYS A 46 -5.64 25.36 4.16
N LEU A 47 -6.40 24.28 4.35
CA LEU A 47 -7.61 24.27 5.20
C LEU A 47 -7.40 23.60 6.55
N LEU A 48 -6.46 22.66 6.64
CA LEU A 48 -6.30 21.77 7.79
C LEU A 48 -4.93 21.94 8.46
N ASP A 49 -4.87 21.62 9.76
CA ASP A 49 -3.59 21.53 10.47
C ASP A 49 -2.83 20.24 10.13
N LEU A 50 -1.52 20.22 10.37
CA LEU A 50 -0.64 19.09 10.07
C LEU A 50 -1.07 17.78 10.77
N GLY A 51 -1.64 17.86 11.97
CA GLY A 51 -2.08 16.68 12.72
C GLY A 51 -3.30 16.03 12.07
N THR A 52 -4.27 16.85 11.65
CA THR A 52 -5.45 16.39 10.91
C THR A 52 -5.07 15.83 9.54
N LEU A 53 -4.17 16.48 8.79
CA LEU A 53 -3.67 15.97 7.51
C LEU A 53 -3.04 14.59 7.65
N TRP A 54 -2.18 14.42 8.66
CA TRP A 54 -1.50 13.17 8.92
C TRP A 54 -2.47 12.04 9.28
N THR A 55 -3.41 12.33 10.18
CA THR A 55 -4.22 11.28 10.82
C THR A 55 -5.47 10.91 10.03
N GLU A 56 -6.14 11.90 9.43
CA GLU A 56 -7.43 11.70 8.75
C GLU A 56 -7.28 11.54 7.23
N TYR A 57 -6.23 12.10 6.64
CA TYR A 57 -6.01 12.11 5.20
C TYR A 57 -4.73 11.41 4.75
N GLY A 58 -3.85 11.03 5.68
CA GLY A 58 -2.57 10.40 5.36
C GLY A 58 -1.62 11.29 4.56
N VAL A 59 -1.76 12.62 4.63
CA VAL A 59 -0.92 13.58 3.89
C VAL A 59 0.13 14.17 4.81
N VAL A 60 1.38 14.19 4.34
CA VAL A 60 2.50 14.86 5.00
C VAL A 60 2.54 16.33 4.53
N GLY A 61 1.86 17.20 5.27
CA GLY A 61 1.59 18.59 4.84
C GLY A 61 2.78 19.56 4.90
N ASP A 62 3.93 19.16 5.46
CA ASP A 62 5.15 19.95 5.55
C ASP A 62 6.20 19.59 4.48
N VAL A 63 5.85 18.68 3.56
CA VAL A 63 6.69 18.28 2.42
C VAL A 63 5.91 18.48 1.12
N VAL A 64 6.61 18.96 0.09
CA VAL A 64 6.02 19.17 -1.23
C VAL A 64 6.55 18.11 -2.19
N PRO A 65 5.68 17.39 -2.93
CA PRO A 65 6.12 16.45 -3.96
C PRO A 65 6.98 17.13 -5.02
N PHE A 66 8.01 16.45 -5.51
CA PHE A 66 8.94 17.03 -6.50
C PHE A 66 8.29 17.42 -7.83
N THR A 67 7.09 16.90 -8.12
CA THR A 67 6.34 17.22 -9.34
C THR A 67 5.29 18.32 -9.15
N ASN A 68 5.17 18.92 -7.96
CA ASN A 68 4.11 19.89 -7.66
C ASN A 68 4.11 21.09 -8.62
N ASP A 69 5.30 21.54 -9.04
CA ASP A 69 5.47 22.68 -9.95
C ASP A 69 5.33 22.31 -11.43
N PHE A 70 5.07 21.03 -11.76
CA PHE A 70 4.93 20.56 -13.13
C PHE A 70 3.45 20.51 -13.54
N PRO A 71 3.00 21.34 -14.50
CA PRO A 71 1.58 21.53 -14.81
C PRO A 71 0.88 20.31 -15.43
N ARG A 72 1.63 19.26 -15.79
CA ARG A 72 1.10 18.04 -16.45
C ARG A 72 1.71 16.76 -15.87
N ALA A 73 2.20 16.81 -14.63
CA ALA A 73 2.86 15.69 -13.98
C ALA A 73 2.40 15.57 -12.53
N ASP A 74 1.12 15.27 -12.34
CA ASP A 74 0.60 14.95 -11.00
C ASP A 74 1.20 13.63 -10.52
N ILE A 75 1.90 13.64 -9.37
CA ILE A 75 2.55 12.43 -8.85
C ILE A 75 1.53 11.31 -8.60
N HIS A 76 0.33 11.65 -8.11
CA HIS A 76 -0.70 10.69 -7.78
C HIS A 76 -1.26 9.98 -9.02
N GLU A 77 -1.26 10.66 -10.17
CA GLU A 77 -1.57 10.06 -11.48
C GLU A 77 -0.40 9.26 -12.05
N LEU A 78 0.83 9.76 -11.87
CA LEU A 78 2.01 9.19 -12.46
C LEU A 78 2.41 7.86 -11.82
N LEU A 79 2.19 7.66 -10.53
CA LEU A 79 2.53 6.42 -9.85
C LEU A 79 1.91 5.22 -10.57
N SER A 80 2.69 4.20 -10.88
CA SER A 80 2.16 2.92 -11.35
C SER A 80 1.81 2.05 -10.14
N PRO A 81 0.72 1.25 -10.16
CA PRO A 81 0.46 0.31 -9.08
C PRO A 81 1.66 -0.64 -8.93
N ASP A 82 2.02 -0.97 -7.69
CA ASP A 82 3.09 -1.94 -7.39
C ASP A 82 2.56 -3.38 -7.57
N LEU A 83 2.25 -3.72 -8.84
CA LEU A 83 1.64 -5.00 -9.20
C LEU A 83 2.56 -6.18 -8.87
N LEU A 84 3.87 -6.01 -8.98
CA LEU A 84 4.82 -7.07 -8.69
C LEU A 84 4.84 -7.39 -7.19
N HIS A 85 4.89 -6.36 -6.33
CA HIS A 85 4.81 -6.57 -4.90
C HIS A 85 3.47 -7.16 -4.49
N GLN A 86 2.36 -6.65 -5.04
CA GLN A 86 1.02 -7.18 -4.77
C GLN A 86 0.88 -8.65 -5.17
N LEU A 87 1.45 -9.04 -6.31
CA LEU A 87 1.40 -10.41 -6.78
C LEU A 87 2.25 -11.34 -5.91
N ILE A 88 3.50 -10.99 -5.62
CA ILE A 88 4.40 -11.84 -4.83
C ILE A 88 3.97 -11.91 -3.37
N LYS A 89 3.72 -10.77 -2.72
CA LYS A 89 3.37 -10.73 -1.31
C LYS A 89 1.91 -11.10 -1.08
N GLY A 90 0.97 -10.44 -1.76
CA GLY A 90 -0.45 -10.68 -1.57
C GLY A 90 -0.87 -12.06 -2.10
N VAL A 91 -0.73 -12.28 -3.40
CA VAL A 91 -1.30 -13.50 -4.03
C VAL A 91 -0.51 -14.75 -3.67
N PHE A 92 0.82 -14.72 -3.79
CA PHE A 92 1.63 -15.90 -3.54
C PHE A 92 1.84 -16.16 -2.04
N LYS A 93 2.42 -15.19 -1.31
CA LYS A 93 2.77 -15.41 0.09
C LYS A 93 1.54 -15.42 1.00
N ASP A 94 0.72 -14.37 0.97
CA ASP A 94 -0.32 -14.18 1.97
C ASP A 94 -1.55 -15.09 1.68
N HIS A 95 -1.88 -15.35 0.41
CA HIS A 95 -3.02 -16.22 0.08
C HIS A 95 -2.64 -17.66 -0.25
N LEU A 96 -1.78 -17.89 -1.25
CA LEU A 96 -1.51 -19.23 -1.73
C LEU A 96 -0.75 -20.07 -0.69
N VAL A 97 0.31 -19.53 -0.09
CA VAL A 97 1.06 -20.26 0.95
C VAL A 97 0.21 -20.50 2.19
N GLU A 98 -0.56 -19.51 2.65
CA GLU A 98 -1.48 -19.70 3.78
C GLU A 98 -2.49 -20.83 3.50
N TRP A 99 -3.06 -20.84 2.29
CA TRP A 99 -3.98 -21.90 1.87
C TRP A 99 -3.30 -23.28 1.84
N ILE A 100 -2.08 -23.39 1.30
CA ILE A 100 -1.32 -24.65 1.27
C ILE A 100 -1.03 -25.14 2.70
N VAL A 101 -0.58 -24.25 3.59
CA VAL A 101 -0.32 -24.56 5.01
C VAL A 101 -1.59 -25.10 5.66
N THR A 102 -2.71 -24.39 5.49
CA THR A 102 -4.02 -24.78 6.03
C THR A 102 -4.45 -26.14 5.50
N TYR A 103 -4.28 -26.39 4.20
CA TYR A 103 -4.61 -27.65 3.57
C TYR A 103 -3.78 -28.81 4.10
N LEU A 104 -2.46 -28.65 4.21
CA LEU A 104 -1.55 -29.70 4.69
C LEU A 104 -1.84 -30.08 6.15
N ILE A 105 -2.07 -29.09 7.02
CA ILE A 105 -2.45 -29.33 8.41
C ILE A 105 -3.80 -30.06 8.50
N SER A 106 -4.79 -29.62 7.71
CA SER A 106 -6.12 -30.24 7.68
C SER A 106 -6.07 -31.69 7.18
N LYS A 107 -5.26 -31.97 6.15
CA LYS A 107 -5.20 -33.28 5.50
C LYS A 107 -4.41 -34.31 6.30
N ASN A 108 -3.30 -33.90 6.91
CA ASN A 108 -2.32 -34.81 7.52
C ASN A 108 -2.37 -34.81 9.06
N GLY A 109 -3.15 -33.90 9.66
CA GLY A 109 -3.07 -33.61 11.08
C GLY A 109 -1.87 -32.74 11.42
N LYS A 110 -1.95 -31.99 12.52
CA LYS A 110 -1.00 -30.91 12.84
C LYS A 110 0.47 -31.35 12.82
N ALA A 111 0.82 -32.41 13.54
CA ALA A 111 2.21 -32.85 13.68
C ALA A 111 2.83 -33.34 12.36
N HIS A 112 2.07 -34.06 11.53
CA HIS A 112 2.59 -34.55 10.24
C HIS A 112 2.55 -33.45 9.17
N GLY A 113 1.55 -32.57 9.20
CA GLY A 113 1.47 -31.40 8.33
C GLY A 113 2.62 -30.41 8.54
N GLU A 114 2.99 -30.14 9.80
CA GLU A 114 4.15 -29.30 10.14
C GLU A 114 5.47 -29.94 9.68
N ALA A 115 5.63 -31.26 9.83
CA ALA A 115 6.82 -31.97 9.34
C ALA A 115 6.97 -31.88 7.81
N VAL A 116 5.87 -32.03 7.06
CA VAL A 116 5.86 -31.88 5.60
C VAL A 116 6.17 -30.44 5.18
N LEU A 117 5.66 -29.44 5.93
CA LEU A 117 6.00 -28.03 5.68
C LEU A 117 7.49 -27.75 5.91
N THR A 118 8.07 -28.28 6.99
CA THR A 118 9.52 -28.15 7.25
C THR A 118 10.36 -28.78 6.13
N GLU A 119 9.95 -29.95 5.62
CA GLU A 119 10.65 -30.57 4.48
C GLU A 119 10.55 -29.74 3.19
N ILE A 120 9.44 -29.03 2.98
CA ILE A 120 9.28 -28.12 1.82
C ILE A 120 10.16 -26.88 1.98
N ASP A 121 10.22 -26.28 3.18
CA ASP A 121 11.01 -25.08 3.47
C ASP A 121 12.54 -25.33 3.40
N ASP A 122 12.98 -26.56 3.65
CA ASP A 122 14.39 -26.96 3.61
C ASP A 122 14.95 -27.22 2.18
N ARG A 123 14.12 -27.11 1.12
CA ARG A 123 14.52 -27.37 -0.29
C ARG A 123 14.72 -26.10 -1.10
#